data_AF-A0A2G7G6E0-F1
#
_entry.id   AF-A0A2G7G6E0-F1
#
_cell.length_a   1.000
_cell.length_b   1.000
_cell.length_c   1.000
_cell.angle_alpha   90.00
_cell.angle_beta   90.00
_cell.angle_gamma   90.00
#
_symmetry.space_group_name_H-M   'P 1'
#
loop_
_entity.id
_entity.type
_entity.pdbx_description
1 polymer ?
#
loop_
_entity_poly.entity_id
_entity_poly.type
_entity_poly.pdbx_seq_one_letter_code
_entity_poly.pdbx_strand_id
1 'polypeptide(L)'
;MSTAPRRPTFLVIHGAWHHPELYGTFCKAIENRGTDVVCPRLPSCSGELPPTQTIQDDIALIRATAESLVQDGKQVFAVMHSYGGMVGTDALEGLGIQRLIYLAAFVPSSGKSLVDMLGGSMAPFIVCTFRAKQDEQGMLRVPDAASVFYQDLPDDEAAAWAERLVPLPKSAFLNRITREAYRGIPATYILCKDDRAIPASAQEMMISNVQSAGASMDVDLATWQPPEALPGEQYQELYDSYTSALFTWLYLILHPDSMCDTKVQSMVEQGVVTMSAVTGLELSPFLLIPLFILGLASVQDEHKDFISGVFDQIEEHTAFEEVEVYRTMVERSWENQDQGMPRSWEWIQWQDAGSAG
;
A
#
# COMPACT_ATOMS: atom_id res chain seq x y z
N MET A 1 -18.81 -21.34 -5.88
CA MET A 1 -18.25 -20.33 -6.79
C MET A 1 -17.44 -19.36 -5.95
N SER A 2 -16.14 -19.59 -5.84
CA SER A 2 -15.24 -18.65 -5.15
C SER A 2 -15.06 -17.44 -6.06
N THR A 3 -15.56 -16.29 -5.64
CA THR A 3 -15.37 -15.03 -6.37
C THR A 3 -13.98 -14.52 -6.06
N ALA A 4 -13.12 -14.40 -7.08
CA ALA A 4 -11.81 -13.77 -6.93
C ALA A 4 -11.95 -12.43 -6.19
N PRO A 5 -11.01 -12.05 -5.31
CA PRO A 5 -11.11 -10.81 -4.54
C PRO A 5 -11.24 -9.63 -5.51
N ARG A 6 -12.37 -8.91 -5.42
CA ARG A 6 -12.60 -7.71 -6.24
C ARG A 6 -11.54 -6.68 -5.87
N ARG A 7 -10.79 -6.20 -6.87
CA ARG A 7 -9.89 -5.07 -6.67
C ARG A 7 -10.69 -3.85 -6.21
N PRO A 8 -10.16 -3.04 -5.29
CA PRO A 8 -10.87 -1.88 -4.79
C PRO A 8 -11.08 -0.84 -5.88
N THR A 9 -11.89 0.17 -5.62
CA THR A 9 -11.94 1.42 -6.38
C THR A 9 -11.43 2.53 -5.48
N PHE A 10 -10.46 3.30 -5.97
CA PHE A 10 -9.88 4.40 -5.22
C PHE A 10 -10.66 5.69 -5.46
N LEU A 11 -11.24 6.25 -4.40
CA LEU A 11 -11.82 7.59 -4.41
C LEU A 11 -10.76 8.58 -3.91
N VAL A 12 -10.17 9.36 -4.82
CA VAL A 12 -9.15 10.36 -4.49
C VAL A 12 -9.80 11.72 -4.23
N ILE A 13 -9.70 12.18 -2.99
CA ILE A 13 -10.22 13.46 -2.51
C ILE A 13 -9.05 14.42 -2.41
N HIS A 14 -8.99 15.36 -3.35
CA HIS A 14 -7.87 16.27 -3.47
C HIS A 14 -7.84 17.36 -2.38
N GLY A 15 -6.65 17.94 -2.19
CA GLY A 15 -6.41 19.05 -1.27
C GLY A 15 -6.95 20.40 -1.75
N ALA A 16 -6.83 21.39 -0.88
CA ALA A 16 -7.22 22.77 -1.11
C ALA A 16 -6.44 23.36 -2.29
N TRP A 17 -7.02 24.31 -3.00
CA TRP A 17 -6.47 24.97 -4.19
C TRP A 17 -6.25 24.08 -5.41
N HIS A 18 -6.30 22.77 -5.26
CA HIS A 18 -6.05 21.84 -6.34
C HIS A 18 -7.33 21.44 -7.09
N HIS A 19 -7.17 20.72 -8.20
CA HIS A 19 -8.24 20.11 -8.98
C HIS A 19 -7.73 18.78 -9.58
N PRO A 20 -8.61 17.90 -10.11
CA PRO A 20 -8.24 16.53 -10.47
C PRO A 20 -7.08 16.38 -11.45
N GLU A 21 -6.88 17.32 -12.37
CA GLU A 21 -5.76 17.24 -13.33
C GLU A 21 -4.39 17.25 -12.65
N LEU A 22 -4.26 17.92 -11.50
CA LEU A 22 -3.03 17.96 -10.70
C LEU A 22 -2.73 16.60 -10.03
N TYR A 23 -3.72 15.72 -9.94
CA TYR A 23 -3.59 14.35 -9.45
C TYR A 23 -3.48 13.34 -10.59
N GLY A 24 -3.41 13.80 -11.84
CA GLY A 24 -3.46 12.92 -13.02
C GLY A 24 -2.35 11.88 -13.04
N THR A 25 -1.12 12.25 -12.70
CA THR A 25 0.01 11.31 -12.61
C THR A 25 -0.22 10.26 -11.52
N PHE A 26 -0.72 10.68 -10.35
CA PHE A 26 -1.02 9.79 -9.24
C PHE A 26 -2.17 8.83 -9.56
N CYS A 27 -3.27 9.33 -10.14
CA CYS A 27 -4.41 8.50 -10.55
C CYS A 27 -3.98 7.47 -11.60
N LYS A 28 -3.22 7.87 -12.62
CA LYS A 28 -2.67 6.96 -13.64
C LYS A 28 -1.78 5.88 -13.05
N ALA A 29 -0.96 6.20 -12.04
CA ALA A 29 -0.11 5.22 -11.38
C ALA A 29 -0.92 4.11 -10.69
N ILE A 30 -2.08 4.47 -10.10
CA ILE A 30 -3.02 3.51 -9.51
C ILE A 30 -3.76 2.72 -10.60
N GLU A 31 -4.24 3.40 -11.65
CA GLU A 31 -4.91 2.76 -12.79
C GLU A 31 -4.02 1.73 -13.49
N ASN A 32 -2.72 2.01 -13.64
CA ASN A 32 -1.73 1.09 -14.21
C ASN A 32 -1.54 -0.19 -13.37
N ARG A 33 -1.97 -0.20 -12.10
CA ARG A 33 -2.04 -1.42 -11.26
C ARG A 33 -3.33 -2.23 -11.51
N GLY A 34 -4.15 -1.80 -12.47
CA GLY A 34 -5.39 -2.42 -12.88
C GLY A 34 -6.52 -2.23 -11.87
N THR A 35 -6.62 -1.01 -11.32
CA THR A 35 -7.59 -0.63 -10.30
C THR A 35 -8.32 0.65 -10.72
N ASP A 36 -9.63 0.73 -10.52
CA ASP A 36 -10.41 1.91 -10.89
C ASP A 36 -10.10 3.09 -9.95
N VAL A 37 -10.03 4.31 -10.51
CA VAL A 37 -9.82 5.55 -9.76
C VAL A 37 -10.88 6.58 -10.12
N VAL A 38 -11.40 7.25 -9.09
CA VAL A 38 -12.33 8.38 -9.23
C VAL A 38 -11.75 9.57 -8.46
N CYS A 39 -11.48 10.67 -9.15
CA CYS A 39 -11.02 11.91 -8.54
C CYS A 39 -11.97 13.05 -8.91
N PRO A 40 -13.06 13.27 -8.14
CA PRO A 40 -14.01 14.34 -8.43
C PRO A 40 -13.40 15.71 -8.11
N ARG A 41 -13.78 16.74 -8.87
CA ARG A 41 -13.40 18.13 -8.58
C ARG A 41 -14.26 18.66 -7.44
N LEU A 42 -13.63 19.06 -6.33
CA LEU A 42 -14.32 19.69 -5.21
C LEU A 42 -14.92 21.05 -5.62
N PRO A 43 -16.23 21.29 -5.42
CA PRO A 43 -16.92 22.53 -5.77
C PRO A 43 -16.27 23.80 -5.21
N SER A 44 -15.74 23.77 -3.99
CA SER A 44 -15.04 24.91 -3.40
C SER A 44 -13.75 25.27 -4.15
N CYS A 45 -13.14 24.32 -4.85
CA CYS A 45 -11.97 24.51 -5.70
C CYS A 45 -12.38 24.85 -7.15
N SER A 46 -13.40 25.69 -7.32
CA SER A 46 -13.85 26.18 -8.63
C SER A 46 -13.01 27.35 -9.15
N GLY A 47 -12.43 28.15 -8.25
CA GLY A 47 -11.82 29.45 -8.55
C GLY A 47 -12.85 30.55 -8.87
N GLU A 48 -14.14 30.28 -8.69
CA GLU A 48 -15.22 31.21 -9.01
C GLU A 48 -15.19 32.47 -8.12
N LEU A 49 -15.49 33.62 -8.72
CA LEU A 49 -15.55 34.91 -8.04
C LEU A 49 -16.88 35.61 -8.41
N PRO A 50 -17.80 35.83 -7.44
CA PRO A 50 -17.68 35.55 -6.01
C PRO A 50 -17.76 34.04 -5.70
N PRO A 51 -17.24 33.57 -4.55
CA PRO A 51 -17.37 32.18 -4.17
C PRO A 51 -18.83 31.84 -3.87
N THR A 52 -19.34 30.79 -4.49
CA THR A 52 -20.70 30.27 -4.29
C THR A 52 -20.72 28.97 -3.49
N GLN A 53 -19.58 28.28 -3.41
CA GLN A 53 -19.43 26.96 -2.83
C GLN A 53 -18.64 27.00 -1.52
N THR A 54 -18.87 26.00 -0.68
CA THR A 54 -18.29 25.83 0.65
C THR A 54 -17.82 24.39 0.86
N ILE A 55 -17.21 24.11 2.02
CA ILE A 55 -16.88 22.72 2.39
C ILE A 55 -18.11 21.80 2.43
N GLN A 56 -19.31 22.34 2.67
CA GLN A 56 -20.52 21.51 2.73
C GLN A 56 -20.88 20.97 1.34
N ASP A 57 -20.62 21.75 0.29
CA ASP A 57 -20.81 21.34 -1.10
C ASP A 57 -19.78 20.28 -1.50
N ASP A 58 -18.55 20.40 -1.00
CA ASP A 58 -17.51 19.37 -1.14
C ASP A 58 -17.90 18.06 -0.45
N ILE A 59 -18.37 18.14 0.80
CA ILE A 59 -18.83 16.99 1.59
C ILE A 59 -20.00 16.29 0.88
N ALA A 60 -20.98 17.06 0.39
CA ALA A 60 -22.13 16.53 -0.34
C ALA A 60 -21.71 15.81 -1.63
N LEU A 61 -20.79 16.38 -2.40
CA LEU A 61 -20.27 15.75 -3.62
C LEU A 61 -19.56 14.43 -3.32
N ILE A 62 -18.64 14.43 -2.36
CA ILE A 62 -17.88 13.22 -1.99
C ILE A 62 -18.81 12.14 -1.47
N ARG A 63 -19.77 12.50 -0.63
CA ARG A 63 -20.76 11.56 -0.11
C ARG A 63 -21.58 10.93 -1.23
N ALA A 64 -22.13 11.74 -2.15
CA ALA A 64 -22.91 11.23 -3.28
C ALA A 64 -22.07 10.33 -4.21
N THR A 65 -20.81 10.71 -4.45
CA THR A 65 -19.88 9.91 -5.27
C THR A 65 -19.58 8.56 -4.62
N ALA A 66 -19.28 8.57 -3.33
CA ALA A 66 -19.02 7.37 -2.55
C ALA A 66 -20.25 6.45 -2.45
N GLU A 67 -21.43 7.02 -2.20
CA GLU A 67 -22.71 6.30 -2.17
C GLU A 67 -22.97 5.60 -3.51
N SER A 68 -22.78 6.31 -4.63
CA SER A 68 -22.94 5.72 -5.97
C SER A 68 -21.99 4.54 -6.20
N LEU A 69 -20.71 4.69 -5.87
CA LEU A 69 -19.71 3.62 -6.06
C LEU A 69 -20.04 2.38 -5.22
N VAL A 70 -20.45 2.57 -3.97
CA VAL A 70 -20.83 1.46 -3.09
C VAL A 70 -22.13 0.79 -3.57
N GLN A 71 -23.11 1.56 -4.04
CA GLN A 71 -24.35 1.01 -4.62
C GLN A 71 -24.08 0.19 -5.89
N ASP A 72 -23.06 0.56 -6.67
CA ASP A 72 -22.56 -0.22 -7.81
C ASP A 72 -21.79 -1.50 -7.39
N GLY A 73 -21.72 -1.80 -6.09
CA GLY A 73 -21.07 -2.98 -5.54
C GLY A 73 -19.53 -2.92 -5.56
N LYS A 74 -18.95 -1.71 -5.66
CA LYS A 74 -17.50 -1.49 -5.60
C LYS A 74 -17.02 -1.49 -4.15
N GLN A 75 -15.82 -2.03 -3.93
CA GLN A 75 -15.11 -1.88 -2.66
C GLN A 75 -14.35 -0.55 -2.67
N VAL A 76 -14.81 0.46 -1.94
CA VAL A 76 -14.24 1.81 -2.04
C VAL A 76 -13.14 2.03 -0.99
N PHE A 77 -11.98 2.49 -1.45
CA PHE A 77 -10.87 2.97 -0.63
C PHE A 77 -10.73 4.47 -0.87
N ALA A 78 -10.86 5.29 0.18
CA ALA A 78 -10.79 6.74 0.04
C ALA A 78 -9.37 7.25 0.34
N VAL A 79 -8.71 7.86 -0.64
CA VAL A 79 -7.43 8.55 -0.47
C VAL A 79 -7.71 10.03 -0.31
N MET A 80 -7.37 10.58 0.84
CA MET A 80 -7.65 11.95 1.22
C MET A 80 -6.33 12.68 1.38
N HIS A 81 -6.08 13.70 0.55
CA HIS A 81 -4.85 14.48 0.64
C HIS A 81 -5.11 15.86 1.25
N SER A 82 -4.28 16.28 2.23
CA SER A 82 -4.35 17.61 2.83
C SER A 82 -5.79 17.95 3.31
N TYR A 83 -6.38 19.04 2.80
CA TYR A 83 -7.78 19.44 2.98
C TYR A 83 -8.80 18.34 2.69
N GLY A 84 -8.51 17.42 1.76
CA GLY A 84 -9.37 16.29 1.45
C GLY A 84 -9.65 15.41 2.68
N GLY A 85 -8.77 15.44 3.69
CA GLY A 85 -9.04 14.83 5.00
C GLY A 85 -10.22 15.46 5.71
N MET A 86 -10.36 16.79 5.71
CA MET A 86 -11.53 17.46 6.28
C MET A 86 -12.84 17.01 5.61
N VAL A 87 -12.83 16.98 4.28
CA VAL A 87 -14.00 16.63 3.47
C VAL A 87 -14.37 15.16 3.65
N GLY A 88 -13.40 14.25 3.50
CA GLY A 88 -13.62 12.82 3.55
C GLY A 88 -13.99 12.32 4.94
N THR A 89 -13.37 12.87 6.01
CA THR A 89 -13.71 12.50 7.39
C THR A 89 -15.17 12.79 7.73
N ASP A 90 -15.76 13.85 7.17
CA ASP A 90 -17.18 14.17 7.39
C ASP A 90 -18.12 13.41 6.42
N ALA A 91 -17.71 13.26 5.16
CA ALA A 91 -18.56 12.70 4.12
C ALA A 91 -18.82 11.18 4.26
N LEU A 92 -17.82 10.42 4.68
CA LEU A 92 -17.72 8.97 4.42
C LEU A 92 -18.31 8.07 5.51
N GLU A 93 -18.70 8.63 6.65
CA GLU A 93 -19.30 7.85 7.74
C GLU A 93 -20.59 7.13 7.30
N GLY A 94 -20.67 5.83 7.63
CA GLY A 94 -21.84 4.99 7.40
C GLY A 94 -22.08 4.55 5.96
N LEU A 95 -21.12 4.75 5.04
CA LEU A 95 -21.30 4.45 3.61
C LEU A 95 -20.82 3.08 3.16
N GLY A 96 -20.19 2.28 4.02
CA GLY A 96 -19.56 1.00 3.61
C GLY A 96 -18.21 1.15 2.94
N ILE A 97 -17.51 2.26 3.20
CA ILE A 97 -16.11 2.45 2.79
C ILE A 97 -15.23 1.43 3.50
N GLN A 98 -14.31 0.82 2.75
CA GLN A 98 -13.47 -0.27 3.25
C GLN A 98 -12.24 0.26 4.00
N ARG A 99 -11.69 1.40 3.57
CA ARG A 99 -10.53 2.03 4.20
C ARG A 99 -10.45 3.52 3.91
N LEU A 100 -10.00 4.26 4.92
CA LEU A 100 -9.59 5.65 4.83
C LEU A 100 -8.07 5.73 4.75
N ILE A 101 -7.53 6.45 3.77
CA ILE A 101 -6.10 6.68 3.58
C ILE A 101 -5.86 8.18 3.64
N TYR A 102 -5.32 8.65 4.76
CA TYR A 102 -4.92 10.04 4.96
C TYR A 102 -3.50 10.22 4.42
N LEU A 103 -3.34 10.96 3.33
CA LEU A 103 -2.04 11.29 2.75
C LEU A 103 -1.70 12.73 3.11
N ALA A 104 -0.72 12.95 4.00
CA ALA A 104 -0.36 14.29 4.48
C ALA A 104 -1.61 15.16 4.76
N ALA A 105 -2.61 14.57 5.43
CA ALA A 105 -3.95 15.10 5.50
C ALA A 105 -4.32 15.58 6.90
N PHE A 106 -5.28 16.50 6.96
CA PHE A 106 -5.91 16.85 8.23
C PHE A 106 -6.79 15.70 8.71
N VAL A 107 -6.68 15.36 10.00
CA VAL A 107 -7.58 14.39 10.66
C VAL A 107 -8.38 15.13 11.73
N PRO A 108 -9.53 15.73 11.37
CA PRO A 108 -10.27 16.59 12.28
C PRO A 108 -11.14 15.79 13.26
N SER A 109 -11.26 16.29 14.49
CA SER A 109 -12.32 15.85 15.39
C SER A 109 -13.63 16.60 15.12
N SER A 110 -14.76 16.00 15.50
CA SER A 110 -16.08 16.61 15.34
C SER A 110 -16.12 18.00 16.00
N GLY A 111 -16.75 18.95 15.31
CA GLY A 111 -16.84 20.34 15.72
C GLY A 111 -15.59 21.17 15.46
N LYS A 112 -14.52 20.64 14.85
CA LYS A 112 -13.33 21.41 14.46
C LYS A 112 -13.42 21.90 13.03
N SER A 113 -12.90 23.11 12.80
CA SER A 113 -12.60 23.65 11.48
C SER A 113 -11.10 23.49 11.18
N LEU A 114 -10.70 23.65 9.93
CA LEU A 114 -9.29 23.57 9.55
C LEU A 114 -8.47 24.67 10.25
N VAL A 115 -9.02 25.88 10.37
CA VAL A 115 -8.32 26.96 11.09
C VAL A 115 -8.13 26.65 12.58
N ASP A 116 -9.06 25.93 13.23
CA ASP A 116 -8.87 25.49 14.62
C ASP A 116 -7.68 24.52 14.73
N MET A 117 -7.48 23.67 13.72
CA MET A 117 -6.35 22.73 13.66
C MET A 117 -5.01 23.43 13.40
N LEU A 118 -5.04 24.65 12.84
CA LEU A 118 -3.87 25.53 12.70
C LEU A 118 -3.66 26.46 13.91
N GLY A 119 -4.29 26.15 15.05
CA GLY A 119 -4.15 26.96 16.28
C GLY A 119 -4.98 28.24 16.26
N GLY A 120 -6.01 28.33 15.41
CA GLY A 120 -6.95 29.46 15.36
C GLY A 120 -6.55 30.60 14.42
N SER A 121 -5.47 30.44 13.64
CA SER A 121 -5.04 31.41 12.64
C SER A 121 -4.63 30.74 11.34
N MET A 122 -4.69 31.48 10.22
CA MET A 122 -4.21 30.97 8.92
C MET A 122 -2.70 30.76 8.96
N ALA A 123 -2.22 29.73 8.27
CA ALA A 123 -0.78 29.53 8.12
C ALA A 123 -0.13 30.74 7.43
N PRO A 124 1.11 31.12 7.75
CA PRO A 124 1.75 32.33 7.23
C PRO A 124 1.86 32.40 5.69
N PHE A 125 1.89 31.25 5.02
CA PHE A 125 1.93 31.16 3.56
C PHE A 125 0.58 31.43 2.88
N ILE A 126 -0.51 31.52 3.66
CA ILE A 126 -1.88 31.74 3.14
C ILE A 126 -2.22 33.22 3.21
N VAL A 127 -2.61 33.78 2.07
CA VAL A 127 -3.09 35.17 1.96
C VAL A 127 -4.58 35.19 1.66
N CYS A 128 -5.34 35.91 2.47
CA CYS A 128 -6.75 36.17 2.21
C CYS A 128 -6.93 37.46 1.40
N THR A 129 -7.59 37.34 0.26
CA THR A 129 -7.89 38.46 -0.67
C THR A 129 -9.38 38.72 -0.69
N PHE A 130 -9.77 40.00 -0.81
CA PHE A 130 -11.18 40.44 -0.76
C PHE A 130 -11.48 41.28 -1.99
N ARG A 131 -12.69 41.16 -2.57
CA ARG A 131 -13.08 41.98 -3.73
C ARG A 131 -13.25 43.46 -3.37
N ALA A 132 -13.73 43.73 -2.16
CA ALA A 132 -13.93 45.08 -1.63
C ALA A 132 -13.67 45.09 -0.12
N LYS A 133 -13.47 46.27 0.49
CA LYS A 133 -13.21 46.39 1.93
C LYS A 133 -14.30 45.80 2.84
N GLN A 134 -15.53 45.64 2.32
CA GLN A 134 -16.70 45.12 3.05
C GLN A 134 -17.05 43.68 2.65
N ASP A 135 -16.30 43.08 1.74
CA ASP A 135 -16.49 41.69 1.33
C ASP A 135 -16.01 40.77 2.46
N GLU A 136 -16.91 39.99 3.05
CA GLU A 136 -16.59 39.04 4.10
C GLU A 136 -16.29 37.63 3.56
N GLN A 137 -16.59 37.36 2.29
CA GLN A 137 -16.55 36.01 1.72
C GLN A 137 -15.12 35.55 1.46
N GLY A 138 -14.26 36.44 0.94
CA GLY A 138 -12.81 36.28 0.90
C GLY A 138 -12.27 35.03 0.18
N MET A 139 -11.09 35.15 -0.43
CA MET A 139 -10.46 34.04 -1.14
C MET A 139 -9.04 33.84 -0.67
N LEU A 140 -8.72 32.61 -0.28
CA LEU A 140 -7.41 32.15 0.16
C LEU A 140 -6.55 31.82 -1.06
N ARG A 141 -5.33 32.33 -1.05
CA ARG A 141 -4.27 32.08 -2.05
C ARG A 141 -2.97 31.74 -1.36
N VAL A 142 -2.08 31.11 -2.11
CA VAL A 142 -0.72 30.79 -1.66
C VAL A 142 0.25 31.42 -2.67
N PRO A 143 0.74 32.66 -2.42
CA PRO A 143 1.59 33.37 -3.39
C PRO A 143 2.90 32.64 -3.72
N ASP A 144 3.45 31.91 -2.76
CA ASP A 144 4.70 31.15 -2.89
C ASP A 144 4.44 29.64 -2.95
N ALA A 145 3.41 29.22 -3.71
CA ALA A 145 2.97 27.83 -3.73
C ALA A 145 4.04 26.85 -4.24
N ALA A 146 4.91 27.28 -5.15
CA ALA A 146 6.01 26.44 -5.66
C ALA A 146 6.93 25.98 -4.53
N SER A 147 7.33 26.89 -3.63
CA SER A 147 8.25 26.56 -2.53
C SER A 147 7.59 25.80 -1.38
N VAL A 148 6.26 25.86 -1.27
CA VAL A 148 5.47 25.28 -0.18
C VAL A 148 4.90 23.90 -0.54
N PHE A 149 4.42 23.70 -1.76
CA PHE A 149 3.74 22.47 -2.19
C PHE A 149 4.54 21.59 -3.14
N TYR A 150 5.54 22.15 -3.82
CA TYR A 150 6.27 21.49 -4.91
C TYR A 150 7.79 21.63 -4.75
N GLN A 151 8.26 21.74 -3.51
CA GLN A 151 9.66 22.01 -3.16
C GLN A 151 10.63 20.90 -3.57
N ASP A 152 10.12 19.71 -3.85
CA ASP A 152 10.84 18.50 -4.22
C ASP A 152 10.84 18.27 -5.75
N LEU A 153 10.22 19.16 -6.51
CA LEU A 153 10.25 19.16 -7.97
C LEU A 153 11.31 20.13 -8.51
N PRO A 154 11.77 19.94 -9.78
CA PRO A 154 12.54 20.96 -10.48
C PRO A 154 11.81 22.32 -10.51
N ASP A 155 12.55 23.43 -10.40
CA ASP A 155 11.99 24.78 -10.24
C ASP A 155 10.96 25.15 -11.33
N ASP A 156 11.21 24.76 -12.58
CA ASP A 156 10.33 25.03 -13.72
C ASP A 156 9.03 24.21 -13.64
N GLU A 157 9.13 22.95 -13.23
CA GLU A 157 7.98 22.09 -12.99
C GLU A 157 7.16 22.57 -11.78
N ALA A 158 7.82 22.91 -10.67
CA ALA A 158 7.19 23.45 -9.47
C ALA A 158 6.41 24.74 -9.76
N ALA A 159 6.99 25.66 -10.53
CA ALA A 159 6.32 26.88 -10.97
C ALA A 159 5.10 26.57 -11.85
N ALA A 160 5.24 25.67 -12.82
CA ALA A 160 4.14 25.29 -13.72
C ALA A 160 2.96 24.65 -12.97
N TRP A 161 3.21 23.84 -11.95
CA TRP A 161 2.14 23.29 -11.10
C TRP A 161 1.50 24.35 -10.21
N ALA A 162 2.31 25.22 -9.60
CA ALA A 162 1.82 26.31 -8.75
C ALA A 162 0.89 27.29 -9.50
N GLU A 163 1.17 27.59 -10.76
CA GLU A 163 0.35 28.48 -11.59
C GLU A 163 -1.06 27.93 -11.89
N ARG A 164 -1.23 26.61 -11.81
CA ARG A 164 -2.52 25.94 -12.09
C ARG A 164 -3.44 25.89 -10.86
N LEU A 165 -2.95 26.27 -9.69
CA LEU A 165 -3.75 26.32 -8.47
C LEU A 165 -4.88 27.34 -8.61
N VAL A 166 -6.04 27.00 -8.04
CA VAL A 166 -7.20 27.87 -8.01
C VAL A 166 -7.43 28.44 -6.61
N PRO A 167 -7.92 29.68 -6.49
CA PRO A 167 -8.31 30.24 -5.21
C PRO A 167 -9.38 29.42 -4.47
N LEU A 168 -9.28 29.38 -3.14
CA LEU A 168 -10.25 28.69 -2.28
C LEU A 168 -11.09 29.70 -1.47
N PRO A 169 -12.41 29.52 -1.32
CA PRO A 169 -13.24 30.33 -0.44
C PRO A 169 -12.75 30.29 1.02
N LYS A 170 -12.70 31.44 1.69
CA LYS A 170 -12.30 31.51 3.12
C LYS A 170 -13.19 30.64 4.02
N SER A 171 -14.48 30.54 3.69
CA SER A 171 -15.46 29.72 4.41
C SER A 171 -15.06 28.24 4.48
N ALA A 172 -14.35 27.71 3.46
CA ALA A 172 -13.89 26.32 3.44
C ALA A 172 -12.95 25.99 4.61
N PHE A 173 -12.25 26.98 5.17
CA PHE A 173 -11.33 26.81 6.31
C PHE A 173 -11.99 27.10 7.67
N LEU A 174 -13.12 27.82 7.67
CA LEU A 174 -13.81 28.27 8.89
C LEU A 174 -14.97 27.37 9.30
N ASN A 175 -15.60 26.71 8.33
CA ASN A 175 -16.70 25.82 8.58
C ASN A 175 -16.22 24.57 9.34
N ARG A 176 -17.03 24.13 10.31
CA ARG A 176 -16.71 23.01 11.20
C ARG A 176 -17.25 21.71 10.60
N ILE A 177 -16.49 20.63 10.75
CA ILE A 177 -16.96 19.29 10.41
C ILE A 177 -17.81 18.71 11.54
N THR A 178 -18.64 17.72 11.22
CA THR A 178 -19.61 17.15 12.15
C THR A 178 -19.37 15.68 12.48
N ARG A 179 -18.69 14.93 11.60
CA ARG A 179 -18.47 13.49 11.76
C ARG A 179 -17.00 13.11 11.80
N GLU A 180 -16.73 11.90 12.30
CA GLU A 180 -15.38 11.37 12.51
C GLU A 180 -15.29 9.97 11.89
N ALA A 181 -15.33 9.88 10.56
CA ALA A 181 -15.38 8.60 9.83
C ALA A 181 -14.30 7.58 10.26
N TYR A 182 -13.12 8.05 10.70
CA TYR A 182 -12.03 7.21 11.19
C TYR A 182 -12.34 6.44 12.49
N ARG A 183 -13.44 6.75 13.19
CA ARG A 183 -13.87 5.96 14.37
C ARG A 183 -14.52 4.64 14.00
N GLY A 184 -15.14 4.56 12.82
CA GLY A 184 -15.89 3.38 12.38
C GLY A 184 -15.29 2.69 11.15
N ILE A 185 -14.33 3.31 10.48
CA ILE A 185 -13.72 2.80 9.26
C ILE A 185 -12.20 2.68 9.49
N PRO A 186 -11.56 1.54 9.14
CA PRO A 186 -10.12 1.39 9.23
C PRO A 186 -9.39 2.56 8.55
N ALA A 187 -8.43 3.15 9.25
CA ALA A 187 -7.70 4.32 8.79
C ALA A 187 -6.20 4.06 8.72
N THR A 188 -5.57 4.56 7.66
CA THR A 188 -4.12 4.57 7.48
C THR A 188 -3.66 6.00 7.23
N TYR A 189 -2.56 6.39 7.85
CA TYR A 189 -1.91 7.66 7.63
C TYR A 189 -0.58 7.46 6.90
N ILE A 190 -0.41 8.13 5.77
CA ILE A 190 0.82 8.23 5.01
C ILE A 190 1.44 9.59 5.33
N LEU A 191 2.51 9.55 6.13
CA LEU A 191 3.22 10.72 6.59
C LEU A 191 4.26 11.17 5.55
N CYS A 192 4.23 12.45 5.19
CA CYS A 192 5.20 13.06 4.29
C CYS A 192 6.20 13.89 5.11
N LYS A 193 7.41 13.35 5.34
CA LYS A 193 8.41 13.89 6.28
C LYS A 193 8.90 15.29 5.91
N ASP A 194 9.04 15.55 4.61
CA ASP A 194 9.58 16.80 4.07
C ASP A 194 8.47 17.78 3.64
N ASP A 195 7.22 17.56 4.07
CA ASP A 195 6.09 18.44 3.80
C ASP A 195 6.27 19.81 4.48
N ARG A 196 6.23 20.88 3.67
CA ARG A 196 6.36 22.27 4.13
C ARG A 196 5.02 22.96 4.42
N ALA A 197 3.91 22.40 3.94
CA ALA A 197 2.57 22.91 4.19
C ALA A 197 2.01 22.39 5.53
N ILE A 198 2.18 21.10 5.80
CA ILE A 198 1.84 20.45 7.06
C ILE A 198 3.09 19.77 7.61
N PRO A 199 3.87 20.43 8.49
CA PRO A 199 5.10 19.86 9.01
C PRO A 199 4.89 18.47 9.64
N ALA A 200 5.87 17.59 9.52
CA ALA A 200 5.79 16.21 10.04
C ALA A 200 5.33 16.14 11.50
N SER A 201 5.82 17.03 12.36
CA SER A 201 5.41 17.10 13.76
C SER A 201 3.92 17.43 13.96
N ALA A 202 3.32 18.21 13.06
CA ALA A 202 1.88 18.47 13.06
C ALA A 202 1.09 17.25 12.58
N GLN A 203 1.60 16.53 11.58
CA GLN A 203 1.02 15.24 11.14
C GLN A 203 1.04 14.21 12.27
N GLU A 204 2.19 14.04 12.93
CA GLU A 204 2.36 13.16 14.10
C GLU A 204 1.45 13.54 15.27
N MET A 205 1.26 14.84 15.53
CA MET A 205 0.33 15.31 16.55
C MET A 205 -1.12 14.91 16.22
N MET A 206 -1.55 15.05 14.96
CA MET A 206 -2.89 14.63 14.54
C MET A 206 -3.08 13.12 14.68
N ILE A 207 -2.06 12.33 14.30
CA ILE A 207 -2.05 10.88 14.50
C ILE A 207 -2.19 10.54 15.99
N SER A 208 -1.34 11.14 16.84
CA SER A 208 -1.33 10.88 18.28
C SER A 208 -2.66 11.26 18.93
N ASN A 209 -3.30 12.34 18.50
CA ASN A 209 -4.60 12.76 19.02
C ASN A 209 -5.70 11.73 18.70
N VAL A 210 -5.70 11.19 17.48
CA VAL A 210 -6.67 10.16 17.06
C VAL A 210 -6.47 8.87 17.84
N GLN A 211 -5.22 8.41 17.98
CA GLN A 211 -4.87 7.22 18.75
C GLN A 211 -5.21 7.38 20.25
N SER A 212 -4.90 8.53 20.84
CA SER A 212 -5.23 8.84 22.23
C SER A 212 -6.73 8.97 22.48
N ALA A 213 -7.51 9.31 21.45
CA ALA A 213 -8.97 9.31 21.49
C ALA A 213 -9.61 7.92 21.28
N GLY A 214 -8.78 6.86 21.24
CA GLY A 214 -9.19 5.46 21.16
C GLY A 214 -9.54 4.96 19.76
N ALA A 215 -9.27 5.75 18.71
CA ALA A 215 -9.46 5.31 17.33
C ALA A 215 -8.17 4.66 16.80
N SER A 216 -8.32 3.57 16.04
CA SER A 216 -7.20 2.91 15.38
C SER A 216 -6.79 3.70 14.14
N MET A 217 -5.49 3.98 14.02
CA MET A 217 -4.91 4.54 12.81
C MET A 217 -3.53 3.93 12.59
N ASP A 218 -3.41 3.19 11.50
CA ASP A 218 -2.15 2.63 11.02
C ASP A 218 -1.27 3.78 10.53
N VAL A 219 0.02 3.79 10.86
CA VAL A 219 0.96 4.85 10.43
C VAL A 219 2.07 4.19 9.63
N ASP A 220 2.27 4.63 8.39
CA ASP A 220 3.26 4.05 7.48
C ASP A 220 2.95 2.59 7.10
N LEU A 221 2.94 2.28 5.80
CA LEU A 221 2.84 0.90 5.31
C LEU A 221 3.99 0.03 5.85
N ALA A 222 5.13 0.64 6.20
CA ALA A 222 6.27 -0.05 6.77
C ALA A 222 6.06 -0.54 8.21
N THR A 223 5.09 0.02 8.95
CA THR A 223 4.70 -0.48 10.29
C THR A 223 3.31 -1.08 10.33
N TRP A 224 2.70 -1.27 9.14
CA TRP A 224 1.47 -2.03 9.00
C TRP A 224 1.69 -3.42 9.58
N GLN A 225 1.08 -3.67 10.74
CA GLN A 225 1.00 -4.99 11.32
C GLN A 225 -0.27 -5.64 10.78
N PRO A 226 -0.19 -6.57 9.81
CA PRO A 226 -1.34 -7.39 9.48
C PRO A 226 -1.83 -8.08 10.77
N PRO A 227 -3.12 -8.43 10.87
CA PRO A 227 -3.66 -9.07 12.07
C PRO A 227 -2.77 -10.22 12.55
N GLU A 228 -2.52 -10.30 13.87
CA GLU A 228 -1.60 -11.25 14.53
C GLU A 228 -1.83 -12.73 14.17
N ALA A 229 -2.98 -13.07 13.60
CA ALA A 229 -3.25 -14.37 13.03
C ALA A 229 -3.29 -14.27 11.49
N LEU A 230 -2.31 -14.91 10.85
CA LEU A 230 -2.45 -15.29 9.45
C LEU A 230 -3.73 -16.15 9.33
N PRO A 231 -4.51 -16.03 8.24
CA PRO A 231 -5.89 -16.54 8.15
C PRO A 231 -6.08 -18.07 8.19
N GLY A 232 -5.06 -18.84 8.60
CA GLY A 232 -5.15 -20.28 8.89
C GLY A 232 -3.79 -20.91 9.18
N GLU A 233 -3.78 -22.09 9.80
CA GLU A 233 -2.57 -22.89 10.08
C GLU A 233 -1.65 -23.02 8.85
N GLN A 234 -2.22 -23.12 7.65
CA GLN A 234 -1.47 -23.27 6.39
C GLN A 234 -0.50 -22.13 6.07
N TYR A 235 -0.78 -20.90 6.52
CA TYR A 235 0.13 -19.77 6.30
C TYR A 235 1.33 -19.80 7.24
N GLN A 236 1.15 -20.33 8.46
CA GLN A 236 2.24 -20.57 9.39
C GLN A 236 3.17 -21.68 8.84
N GLU A 237 2.58 -22.75 8.33
CA GLU A 237 3.33 -23.84 7.68
C GLU A 237 4.12 -23.34 6.47
N LEU A 238 3.51 -22.46 5.66
CA LEU A 238 4.22 -21.80 4.56
C LEU A 238 5.41 -20.98 5.07
N TYR A 239 5.22 -20.16 6.12
CA TYR A 239 6.31 -19.38 6.72
C TYR A 239 7.45 -20.27 7.25
N ASP A 240 7.12 -21.38 7.90
CA ASP A 240 8.11 -22.30 8.48
C ASP A 240 8.88 -23.07 7.39
N SER A 241 8.25 -23.36 6.25
CA SER A 241 8.94 -23.92 5.07
C SER A 241 10.01 -22.96 4.50
N TYR A 242 9.71 -21.66 4.44
CA TYR A 242 10.67 -20.63 4.02
C TYR A 242 11.83 -20.49 5.00
N THR A 243 11.54 -20.54 6.30
CA THR A 243 12.57 -20.51 7.34
C THR A 243 13.55 -21.67 7.16
N SER A 244 13.01 -22.87 6.90
CA SER A 244 13.80 -24.08 6.65
C SER A 244 14.65 -23.99 5.40
N ALA A 245 14.08 -23.49 4.30
CA ALA A 245 14.78 -23.26 3.05
C ALA A 245 15.91 -22.24 3.19
N LEU A 246 15.62 -21.06 3.75
CA LEU A 246 16.61 -19.99 3.90
C LEU A 246 17.77 -20.39 4.82
N PHE A 247 17.49 -21.11 5.91
CA PHE A 247 18.54 -21.67 6.75
C PHE A 247 19.42 -22.62 5.95
N THR A 248 18.81 -23.57 5.23
CA THR A 248 19.52 -24.57 4.41
C THR A 248 20.43 -23.90 3.39
N TRP A 249 19.90 -22.93 2.65
CA TRP A 249 20.65 -22.17 1.66
C TRP A 249 21.83 -21.41 2.26
N LEU A 250 21.60 -20.66 3.34
CA LEU A 250 22.64 -19.88 4.01
C LEU A 250 23.73 -20.78 4.59
N TYR A 251 23.33 -21.90 5.20
CA TYR A 251 24.26 -22.86 5.76
C TYR A 251 25.15 -23.46 4.68
N LEU A 252 24.60 -23.87 3.54
CA LEU A 252 25.35 -24.42 2.42
C LEU A 252 26.26 -23.38 1.76
N ILE A 253 25.86 -22.11 1.67
CA ILE A 253 26.77 -21.05 1.21
C ILE A 253 28.01 -20.94 2.11
N LEU A 254 27.83 -21.01 3.43
CA LEU A 254 28.92 -20.90 4.41
C LEU A 254 29.74 -22.19 4.54
N HIS A 255 29.10 -23.33 4.31
CA HIS A 255 29.63 -24.67 4.47
C HIS A 255 29.31 -25.53 3.22
N PRO A 256 29.92 -25.23 2.07
CA PRO A 256 29.48 -25.74 0.78
C PRO A 256 29.64 -27.26 0.60
N ASP A 257 30.54 -27.86 1.36
CA ASP A 257 30.79 -29.30 1.32
C ASP A 257 29.98 -30.07 2.38
N SER A 258 29.08 -29.39 3.11
CA SER A 258 28.33 -29.92 4.26
C SER A 258 26.87 -30.27 3.96
N MET A 259 26.56 -30.67 2.71
CA MET A 259 25.19 -31.05 2.32
C MET A 259 24.62 -32.20 3.16
N CYS A 260 25.47 -33.18 3.51
CA CYS A 260 25.08 -34.30 4.37
C CYS A 260 25.14 -33.98 5.88
N ASP A 261 25.37 -32.73 6.28
CA ASP A 261 25.37 -32.34 7.69
C ASP A 261 23.98 -32.53 8.30
N THR A 262 23.94 -33.03 9.53
CA THR A 262 22.68 -33.32 10.24
C THR A 262 21.82 -32.08 10.43
N LYS A 263 22.41 -30.88 10.54
CA LYS A 263 21.66 -29.62 10.61
C LYS A 263 20.94 -29.32 9.30
N VAL A 264 21.61 -29.53 8.17
CA VAL A 264 21.02 -29.33 6.83
C VAL A 264 19.88 -30.33 6.65
N GLN A 265 20.13 -31.61 6.91
CA GLN A 265 19.12 -32.64 6.69
C GLN A 265 17.93 -32.55 7.65
N SER A 266 18.15 -32.09 8.89
CA SER A 266 17.04 -31.80 9.82
C SER A 266 16.16 -30.63 9.33
N MET A 267 16.75 -29.62 8.68
CA MET A 267 15.95 -28.53 8.10
C MET A 267 15.25 -28.95 6.82
N VAL A 268 15.85 -29.85 6.01
CA VAL A 268 15.17 -30.47 4.87
C VAL A 268 13.95 -31.26 5.33
N GLU A 269 14.10 -32.11 6.35
CA GLU A 269 13.00 -32.89 6.92
C GLU A 269 11.89 -31.98 7.47
N GLN A 270 12.24 -30.96 8.28
CA GLN A 270 11.27 -30.00 8.81
C GLN A 270 10.55 -29.24 7.70
N GLY A 271 11.28 -28.80 6.66
CA GLY A 271 10.71 -28.13 5.51
C GLY A 271 9.74 -29.03 4.73
N VAL A 272 10.08 -30.30 4.52
CA VAL A 272 9.19 -31.29 3.89
C VAL A 272 7.91 -31.49 4.71
N VAL A 273 8.03 -31.68 6.02
CA VAL A 273 6.87 -31.87 6.92
C VAL A 273 5.94 -30.66 6.88
N THR A 274 6.48 -29.45 7.01
CA THR A 274 5.69 -28.20 7.01
C THR A 274 5.02 -27.98 5.65
N MET A 275 5.74 -28.20 4.53
CA MET A 275 5.14 -28.11 3.20
C MET A 275 4.00 -29.13 3.00
N SER A 276 4.09 -30.33 3.57
CA SER A 276 3.03 -31.35 3.46
C SER A 276 1.70 -30.94 4.11
N ALA A 277 1.74 -30.01 5.07
CA ALA A 277 0.57 -29.47 5.74
C ALA A 277 -0.12 -28.34 4.94
N VAL A 278 0.54 -27.81 3.90
CA VAL A 278 -0.02 -26.77 3.02
C VAL A 278 -0.89 -27.43 1.95
N THR A 279 -2.21 -27.45 2.18
CA THR A 279 -3.19 -28.14 1.29
C THR A 279 -3.99 -27.21 0.38
N GLY A 280 -3.87 -25.88 0.57
CA GLY A 280 -4.57 -24.89 -0.24
C GLY A 280 -3.94 -24.73 -1.63
N LEU A 281 -4.70 -25.05 -2.68
CA LEU A 281 -4.26 -24.91 -4.08
C LEU A 281 -3.82 -23.49 -4.46
N GLU A 282 -4.42 -22.48 -3.82
CA GLU A 282 -4.05 -21.07 -3.98
C GLU A 282 -2.68 -20.72 -3.38
N LEU A 283 -2.17 -21.56 -2.47
CA LEU A 283 -0.88 -21.37 -1.81
C LEU A 283 0.25 -22.15 -2.51
N SER A 284 -0.07 -23.11 -3.37
CA SER A 284 0.89 -23.96 -4.08
C SER A 284 1.98 -23.19 -4.84
N PRO A 285 1.70 -22.05 -5.53
CA PRO A 285 2.77 -21.28 -6.20
C PRO A 285 3.83 -20.73 -5.23
N PHE A 286 3.48 -20.48 -3.98
CA PHE A 286 4.41 -19.95 -2.98
C PHE A 286 5.36 -21.01 -2.43
N LEU A 287 5.10 -22.29 -2.66
CA LEU A 287 5.99 -23.39 -2.25
C LEU A 287 7.21 -23.54 -3.18
N LEU A 288 7.23 -22.89 -4.34
CA LEU A 288 8.25 -23.11 -5.37
C LEU A 288 9.68 -22.81 -4.88
N ILE A 289 9.86 -21.74 -4.11
CA ILE A 289 11.19 -21.38 -3.57
C ILE A 289 11.64 -22.39 -2.48
N PRO A 290 10.81 -22.71 -1.46
CA PRO A 290 11.14 -23.77 -0.52
C PRO A 290 11.43 -25.11 -1.19
N LEU A 291 10.60 -25.54 -2.14
CA LEU A 291 10.78 -26.79 -2.88
C LEU A 291 12.11 -26.82 -3.63
N PHE A 292 12.45 -25.74 -4.31
CA PHE A 292 13.72 -25.65 -5.01
C PHE A 292 14.90 -25.80 -4.06
N ILE A 293 14.97 -24.98 -3.01
CA ILE A 293 16.12 -24.95 -2.11
C ILE A 293 16.26 -26.26 -1.33
N LEU A 294 15.15 -26.76 -0.79
CA LEU A 294 15.15 -28.00 -0.02
C LEU A 294 15.37 -29.21 -0.94
N GLY A 295 14.86 -29.16 -2.17
CA GLY A 295 15.14 -30.12 -3.23
C GLY A 295 16.63 -30.23 -3.50
N LEU A 296 17.32 -29.12 -3.76
CA LEU A 296 18.78 -29.08 -3.98
C LEU A 296 19.58 -29.69 -2.82
N ALA A 297 19.06 -29.61 -1.59
CA ALA A 297 19.71 -30.11 -0.39
C ALA A 297 19.23 -31.51 0.03
N SER A 298 18.28 -32.12 -0.68
CA SER A 298 17.69 -33.41 -0.31
C SER A 298 18.60 -34.57 -0.66
N VAL A 299 19.02 -35.34 0.35
CA VAL A 299 19.89 -36.51 0.15
C VAL A 299 19.17 -37.85 0.34
N GLN A 300 18.00 -37.85 0.99
CA GLN A 300 17.22 -39.04 1.27
C GLN A 300 16.16 -39.22 0.19
N ASP A 301 16.00 -40.45 -0.30
CA ASP A 301 15.04 -40.76 -1.38
C ASP A 301 13.60 -40.38 -0.99
N GLU A 302 13.23 -40.59 0.28
CA GLU A 302 11.90 -40.20 0.79
C GLU A 302 11.61 -38.69 0.63
N HIS A 303 12.62 -37.84 0.82
CA HIS A 303 12.49 -36.41 0.61
C HIS A 303 12.44 -36.06 -0.88
N LYS A 304 13.26 -36.71 -1.72
CA LYS A 304 13.27 -36.51 -3.17
C LYS A 304 11.91 -36.88 -3.79
N ASP A 305 11.32 -37.99 -3.36
CA ASP A 305 10.00 -38.46 -3.78
C ASP A 305 8.91 -37.46 -3.40
N PHE A 306 8.95 -36.95 -2.16
CA PHE A 306 8.01 -35.93 -1.70
C PHE A 306 8.13 -34.65 -2.54
N ILE A 307 9.35 -34.11 -2.70
CA ILE A 307 9.60 -32.88 -3.47
C ILE A 307 9.08 -33.04 -4.91
N SER A 308 9.34 -34.17 -5.54
CA SER A 308 8.84 -34.50 -6.88
C SER A 308 7.31 -34.48 -6.94
N GLY A 309 6.65 -35.12 -5.97
CA GLY A 309 5.19 -35.13 -5.88
C GLY A 309 4.57 -33.75 -5.67
N VAL A 310 5.23 -32.84 -4.97
CA VAL A 310 4.74 -31.45 -4.83
C VAL A 310 4.97 -30.65 -6.12
N PHE A 311 6.08 -30.86 -6.84
CA PHE A 311 6.23 -30.28 -8.18
C PHE A 311 5.12 -30.75 -9.12
N ASP A 312 4.74 -32.05 -9.09
CA ASP A 312 3.64 -32.59 -9.91
C ASP A 312 2.33 -31.86 -9.58
N GLN A 313 2.03 -31.67 -8.29
CA GLN A 313 0.85 -30.94 -7.86
C GLN A 313 0.85 -29.49 -8.35
N ILE A 314 1.99 -28.79 -8.30
CA ILE A 314 2.07 -27.39 -8.76
C ILE A 314 1.88 -27.33 -10.28
N GLU A 315 2.50 -28.22 -11.05
CA GLU A 315 2.37 -28.28 -12.51
C GLU A 315 0.94 -28.61 -12.95
N GLU A 316 0.25 -29.51 -12.25
CA GLU A 316 -1.15 -29.85 -12.56
C GLU A 316 -2.12 -28.67 -12.32
N HIS A 317 -1.79 -27.79 -11.37
CA HIS A 317 -2.69 -26.74 -10.89
C HIS A 317 -2.29 -25.33 -11.32
N THR A 318 -1.17 -25.17 -12.00
CA THR A 318 -0.67 -23.87 -12.46
C THR A 318 -0.21 -23.91 -13.92
N ALA A 319 -0.33 -22.80 -14.63
CA ALA A 319 0.18 -22.65 -16.00
C ALA A 319 1.60 -22.06 -16.03
N PHE A 320 2.38 -22.25 -14.96
CA PHE A 320 3.74 -21.69 -14.85
C PHE A 320 4.74 -22.58 -15.58
N GLU A 321 5.21 -22.12 -16.74
CA GLU A 321 6.30 -22.77 -17.49
C GLU A 321 7.60 -22.81 -16.66
N GLU A 322 7.73 -21.95 -15.64
CA GLU A 322 8.92 -21.87 -14.80
C GLU A 322 9.10 -23.08 -13.88
N VAL A 323 8.04 -23.83 -13.55
CA VAL A 323 8.11 -24.97 -12.61
C VAL A 323 9.03 -26.07 -13.15
N GLU A 324 8.97 -26.32 -14.46
CA GLU A 324 9.81 -27.28 -15.16
C GLU A 324 11.31 -26.93 -15.00
N VAL A 325 11.63 -25.63 -15.01
CA VAL A 325 13.01 -25.15 -14.82
C VAL A 325 13.51 -25.49 -13.41
N TYR A 326 12.69 -25.20 -12.39
CA TYR A 326 13.03 -25.52 -11.00
C TYR A 326 13.18 -27.03 -10.78
N ARG A 327 12.23 -27.84 -11.29
CA ARG A 327 12.26 -29.30 -11.22
C ARG A 327 13.54 -29.84 -11.87
N THR A 328 13.83 -29.43 -13.11
CA THR A 328 15.00 -29.90 -13.85
C THR A 328 16.30 -29.62 -13.10
N MET A 329 16.42 -28.44 -12.47
CA MET A 329 17.61 -28.10 -11.69
C MET A 329 17.76 -28.97 -10.43
N VAL A 330 16.65 -29.27 -9.76
CA VAL A 330 16.64 -30.13 -8.56
C VAL A 330 16.95 -31.59 -8.93
N GLU A 331 16.33 -32.13 -9.97
CA GLU A 331 16.60 -33.49 -10.43
C GLU A 331 18.06 -33.65 -10.87
N ARG A 332 18.60 -32.65 -11.58
CA ARG A 332 20.02 -32.64 -11.97
C ARG A 332 20.96 -32.54 -10.77
N SER A 333 20.55 -31.82 -9.72
CA SER A 333 21.27 -31.78 -8.44
C SER A 333 21.38 -33.17 -7.82
N TRP A 334 20.29 -33.95 -7.86
CA TRP A 334 20.27 -35.33 -7.39
C TRP A 334 21.13 -36.26 -8.25
N GLU A 335 21.08 -36.14 -9.58
CA GLU A 335 21.95 -36.91 -10.48
C GLU A 335 23.43 -36.64 -10.21
N ASN A 336 23.79 -35.36 -10.07
CA ASN A 336 25.15 -34.93 -9.74
C ASN A 336 25.58 -35.50 -8.38
N GLN A 337 24.67 -35.49 -7.40
CA GLN A 337 24.92 -36.09 -6.09
C GLN A 337 25.22 -37.59 -6.20
N ASP A 338 24.40 -38.33 -6.94
CA ASP A 338 24.55 -39.79 -7.11
C ASP A 338 25.85 -40.15 -7.84
N GLN A 339 26.35 -39.25 -8.69
CA GLN A 339 27.66 -39.34 -9.34
C GLN A 339 28.84 -38.94 -8.42
N GLY A 340 28.57 -38.52 -7.18
CA GLY A 340 29.58 -38.08 -6.23
C GLY A 340 30.18 -36.71 -6.54
N MET A 341 29.48 -35.87 -7.31
CA MET A 341 29.92 -34.53 -7.62
C MET A 341 29.95 -33.67 -6.34
N PRO A 342 31.09 -33.04 -6.00
CA PRO A 342 31.13 -32.13 -4.86
C PRO A 342 30.21 -30.93 -5.14
N ARG A 343 29.53 -30.45 -4.10
CA ARG A 343 28.63 -29.28 -4.18
C ARG A 343 27.54 -29.45 -5.22
N SER A 344 26.97 -30.65 -5.29
CA SER A 344 25.86 -30.99 -6.16
C SER A 344 24.57 -30.21 -5.88
N TRP A 345 24.55 -29.26 -4.94
CA TRP A 345 23.46 -28.30 -4.72
C TRP A 345 23.74 -26.91 -5.35
N GLU A 346 25.00 -26.60 -5.70
CA GLU A 346 25.46 -25.31 -6.22
C GLU A 346 25.21 -25.18 -7.73
N TRP A 347 23.92 -25.16 -8.10
CA TRP A 347 23.44 -25.24 -9.49
C TRP A 347 24.03 -24.20 -10.46
N ILE A 348 24.39 -23.01 -9.94
CA ILE A 348 25.02 -21.95 -10.72
C ILE A 348 26.34 -22.43 -11.35
N GLN A 349 27.12 -23.25 -10.63
CA GLN A 349 28.40 -23.74 -11.14
C GLN A 349 28.26 -24.72 -12.31
N TRP A 350 27.10 -25.38 -12.46
CA TRP A 350 26.89 -26.33 -13.56
C TRP A 350 26.47 -25.63 -14.85
N GLN A 351 25.87 -24.44 -14.77
CA GLN A 351 25.46 -23.67 -15.95
C GLN A 351 26.67 -23.24 -16.78
N ASP A 352 27.77 -22.84 -16.11
CA ASP A 352 29.01 -22.44 -16.78
C ASP A 352 29.75 -23.65 -17.39
N ALA A 353 29.63 -24.83 -16.79
CA ALA A 353 30.27 -26.05 -17.31
C ALA A 353 29.61 -26.60 -18.59
N GLY A 354 28.33 -26.30 -18.83
CA GLY A 354 27.55 -26.79 -19.97
C GLY A 354 27.74 -26.01 -21.28
N SER A 355 28.44 -24.86 -21.26
CA SER A 355 28.67 -24.01 -22.44
C SER A 355 30.06 -24.18 -23.07
N ALA A 356 30.87 -25.11 -22.56
CA ALA A 356 32.23 -25.41 -23.04
C ALA A 356 32.38 -26.79 -23.72
N GLY A 357 31.27 -27.47 -24.07
CA GLY A 357 31.25 -28.80 -24.70
C GLY A 357 31.02 -28.76 -26.20
#